data_AF-A0A6P6M7B0-F1
#
_entry.id   AF-A0A6P6M7B0-F1
#
_cell.length_a   1.000
_cell.length_b   1.000
_cell.length_c   1.000
_cell.angle_alpha   90.00
_cell.angle_beta   90.00
_cell.angle_gamma   90.00
#
_symmetry.space_group_name_H-M   'P 1'
#
loop_
_entity.id
_entity.type
_entity.pdbx_description
1 polymer ?
#
loop_
_entity_poly.entity_id
_entity_poly.type
_entity_poly.pdbx_seq_one_letter_code
_entity_poly.pdbx_strand_id
1 'polypeptide(L)'
;MRVPVKLLGFGFLLFFLNCTRCQECLRENIIYENTEPAVKASYADGERVKLICRTGYIGFYRLKCEKGEWKKTIERPCAKKQCSHPGDTPNGSFELKGGTEFVFGVTVVYKCNKGYEMTSSFNHRSCRAQGWDNTVPVCEVVKCPAIRTDEGVTASGNTTEGSYGDVIRFECVSSDKMIDGSSEIHCEETGKWSDVVPKCKDITCTAPPIPNGYVLDLQRKYKKDAPLKYKCDKTFKPREGIPKCAKFGWTVKPECDEVNCVLKSTTYGVKMIIPHGKTIFRAGESVEITCSEKYWFFGPKETKRTFTCKADGKWDNEPVCAEITCETPYDQHVYSPYYYFSGDKKLGVKRSYRCESGYRPTEAEAEATCTRDGWTPNPLCAEIMCAAPNIPNTETDGGQREKYKIKSRIKYKCHPGFEPEEPVEITCDPEGQWRGIQQCTEMCATPTIPNAEIVGRQRSYYGIYSSIRYECRSGFEPEESVQITCDPEGQWRGIQQCVKISKLCRESFLENGFIHIDPSNKEEIFYSCDPGYKPFSGNWWGSVTCRKGSQFEEPRCIREEECGALPSVHHGKLTLRDPETADVECDPGFMSTNRSIKCTNGRWEKPVCKG
;
A
#
# COMPACT_ATOMS: atom_id res chain seq x y z
N MET A 1 -80.11 -105.00 138.49
CA MET A 1 -78.83 -105.10 139.24
C MET A 1 -77.91 -103.99 138.76
N ARG A 2 -77.30 -103.23 139.70
CA ARG A 2 -76.07 -102.39 139.60
C ARG A 2 -75.95 -101.34 138.46
N VAL A 3 -76.28 -100.07 138.75
CA VAL A 3 -75.38 -98.91 139.04
C VAL A 3 -74.01 -98.87 138.29
N PRO A 4 -73.40 -97.70 137.90
CA PRO A 4 -73.84 -96.50 137.13
C PRO A 4 -72.69 -95.96 136.19
N VAL A 5 -72.79 -94.70 135.68
CA VAL A 5 -71.77 -93.60 135.64
C VAL A 5 -71.77 -92.75 134.35
N LYS A 6 -72.05 -91.43 134.53
CA LYS A 6 -71.52 -90.16 133.91
C LYS A 6 -71.39 -90.05 132.36
N LEU A 7 -71.55 -88.90 131.69
CA LEU A 7 -71.17 -87.50 132.00
C LEU A 7 -71.86 -86.49 131.03
N LEU A 8 -71.86 -85.21 131.42
CA LEU A 8 -72.48 -84.00 130.84
C LEU A 8 -72.10 -83.60 129.40
N GLY A 9 -73.06 -83.00 128.69
CA GLY A 9 -72.88 -82.08 127.57
C GLY A 9 -74.13 -81.21 127.37
N PHE A 10 -74.11 -79.98 127.87
CA PHE A 10 -75.24 -79.03 127.83
C PHE A 10 -75.35 -78.40 126.43
N GLY A 11 -76.47 -78.62 125.73
CA GLY A 11 -76.79 -77.99 124.46
C GLY A 11 -77.28 -76.55 124.66
N PHE A 12 -76.60 -75.58 124.05
CA PHE A 12 -77.07 -74.21 123.92
C PHE A 12 -77.69 -74.04 122.53
N LEU A 13 -78.97 -73.65 122.54
CA LEU A 13 -79.83 -73.48 121.38
C LEU A 13 -79.23 -72.51 120.35
N LEU A 14 -79.33 -72.94 119.09
CA LEU A 14 -79.16 -72.17 117.87
C LEU A 14 -80.10 -70.95 117.86
N PHE A 15 -79.53 -69.75 117.97
CA PHE A 15 -80.15 -68.52 117.45
C PHE A 15 -79.44 -68.17 116.14
N PHE A 16 -80.04 -68.59 115.02
CA PHE A 16 -79.69 -68.08 113.70
C PHE A 16 -80.18 -66.64 113.58
N LEU A 17 -79.26 -65.68 113.74
CA LEU A 17 -79.43 -64.32 113.20
C LEU A 17 -78.92 -64.33 111.76
N ASN A 18 -79.87 -64.46 110.83
CA ASN A 18 -79.68 -64.26 109.40
C ASN A 18 -79.14 -62.85 109.14
N CYS A 19 -77.85 -62.73 108.85
CA CYS A 19 -77.32 -61.59 108.10
C CYS A 19 -77.53 -61.89 106.61
N THR A 20 -78.67 -61.42 106.09
CA THR A 20 -79.01 -61.41 104.67
C THR A 20 -78.00 -60.54 103.90
N ARG A 21 -77.04 -61.19 103.24
CA ARG A 21 -76.09 -60.65 102.23
C ARG A 21 -75.34 -59.37 102.64
N CYS A 22 -74.28 -59.49 103.44
CA CYS A 22 -73.15 -58.56 103.32
C CYS A 22 -72.42 -58.88 102.00
N GLN A 23 -72.62 -58.04 101.00
CA GLN A 23 -72.06 -58.22 99.66
C GLN A 23 -70.63 -57.63 99.68
N GLU A 24 -69.63 -58.46 99.98
CA GLU A 24 -68.21 -58.08 99.96
C GLU A 24 -67.61 -58.15 98.55
N CYS A 25 -66.59 -57.34 98.28
CA CYS A 25 -65.87 -57.38 97.02
C CYS A 25 -64.60 -58.25 97.17
N LEU A 26 -64.48 -59.29 96.32
CA LEU A 26 -63.33 -60.19 96.31
C LEU A 26 -62.18 -59.63 95.46
N ARG A 27 -60.94 -59.87 95.90
CA ARG A 27 -59.72 -59.53 95.14
C ARG A 27 -59.67 -60.22 93.78
N GLU A 28 -60.14 -61.45 93.69
CA GLU A 28 -60.12 -62.25 92.46
C GLU A 28 -60.95 -61.61 91.34
N ASN A 29 -61.93 -60.77 91.69
CA ASN A 29 -62.76 -60.02 90.75
C ASN A 29 -62.08 -58.73 90.23
N ILE A 30 -60.82 -58.47 90.62
CA ILE A 30 -60.02 -57.33 90.15
C ILE A 30 -59.21 -57.77 88.92
N ILE A 31 -59.63 -57.33 87.73
CA ILE A 31 -59.07 -57.76 86.43
C ILE A 31 -58.17 -56.72 85.76
N TYR A 32 -57.57 -55.78 86.53
CA TYR A 32 -56.69 -54.76 85.95
C TYR A 32 -55.30 -55.33 85.63
N GLU A 33 -54.84 -55.12 84.40
CA GLU A 33 -53.52 -55.58 83.96
C GLU A 33 -52.40 -54.72 84.56
N ASN A 34 -51.22 -55.32 84.69
CA ASN A 34 -49.99 -54.65 85.13
C ASN A 34 -50.11 -53.94 86.50
N THR A 35 -51.06 -54.37 87.35
CA THR A 35 -51.14 -53.99 88.76
C THR A 35 -50.54 -55.06 89.66
N GLU A 36 -50.04 -54.64 90.82
CA GLU A 36 -49.77 -55.55 91.93
C GLU A 36 -51.11 -56.05 92.52
N PRO A 37 -51.15 -57.30 93.03
CA PRO A 37 -52.37 -57.83 93.65
C PRO A 37 -52.81 -56.98 94.85
N ALA A 38 -54.13 -56.84 95.04
CA ALA A 38 -54.65 -56.22 96.25
C ALA A 38 -54.21 -57.00 97.49
N VAL A 39 -53.94 -56.28 98.59
CA VAL A 39 -53.34 -56.85 99.80
C VAL A 39 -54.31 -57.80 100.52
N LYS A 40 -55.59 -57.43 100.64
CA LYS A 40 -56.62 -58.28 101.29
C LYS A 40 -57.28 -59.20 100.26
N ALA A 41 -57.76 -60.35 100.71
CA ALA A 41 -58.54 -61.29 99.89
C ALA A 41 -59.97 -60.80 99.62
N SER A 42 -60.60 -60.12 100.59
CA SER A 42 -61.92 -59.48 100.47
C SER A 42 -61.95 -58.09 101.12
N TYR A 43 -62.92 -57.28 100.73
CA TYR A 43 -63.13 -55.91 101.20
C TYR A 43 -64.62 -55.64 101.46
N ALA A 44 -64.93 -55.02 102.60
CA ALA A 44 -66.30 -54.71 103.00
C ALA A 44 -66.90 -53.54 102.20
N ASP A 45 -68.24 -53.43 102.19
CA ASP A 45 -68.94 -52.34 101.52
C ASP A 45 -68.44 -50.96 102.02
N GLY A 46 -68.12 -50.06 101.09
CA GLY A 46 -67.53 -48.75 101.38
C GLY A 46 -66.00 -48.72 101.48
N GLU A 47 -65.31 -49.86 101.67
CA GLU A 47 -63.85 -49.90 101.72
C GLU A 47 -63.20 -49.53 100.38
N ARG A 48 -62.01 -48.95 100.45
CA ARG A 48 -61.24 -48.50 99.29
C ARG A 48 -59.91 -49.23 99.20
N VAL A 49 -59.52 -49.59 97.99
CA VAL A 49 -58.20 -50.14 97.69
C VAL A 49 -57.52 -49.32 96.60
N LYS A 50 -56.23 -49.03 96.80
CA LYS A 50 -55.36 -48.45 95.77
C LYS A 50 -54.53 -49.58 95.17
N LEU A 51 -54.71 -49.83 93.88
CA LEU A 51 -53.88 -50.76 93.12
C LEU A 51 -52.69 -49.98 92.56
N ILE A 52 -51.48 -50.39 92.93
CA ILE A 52 -50.23 -49.82 92.43
C ILE A 52 -49.81 -50.61 91.20
N CYS A 53 -49.24 -49.94 90.21
CA CYS A 53 -48.75 -50.60 89.01
C CYS A 53 -47.47 -51.41 89.31
N ARG A 54 -47.27 -52.51 88.59
CA ARG A 54 -46.04 -53.32 88.66
C ARG A 54 -44.83 -52.50 88.22
N THR A 55 -43.64 -52.94 88.64
CA THR A 55 -42.37 -52.32 88.26
C THR A 55 -42.29 -52.06 86.75
N GLY A 56 -41.95 -50.82 86.37
CA GLY A 56 -41.87 -50.40 84.97
C GLY A 56 -43.14 -49.79 84.39
N TYR A 57 -44.25 -49.78 85.14
CA TYR A 57 -45.49 -49.11 84.79
C TYR A 57 -45.77 -47.93 85.72
N ILE A 58 -46.41 -46.87 85.19
CA ILE A 58 -46.83 -45.68 85.91
C ILE A 58 -48.35 -45.54 85.83
N GLY A 59 -48.96 -45.10 86.93
CA GLY A 59 -50.42 -45.04 87.08
C GLY A 59 -50.84 -45.59 88.43
N PHE A 60 -52.15 -45.68 88.65
CA PHE A 60 -52.77 -46.42 89.74
C PHE A 60 -54.29 -46.43 89.53
N TYR A 61 -54.95 -47.44 90.10
CA TYR A 61 -56.41 -47.44 90.22
C TYR A 61 -56.80 -47.25 91.68
N ARG A 62 -57.89 -46.52 91.92
CA ARG A 62 -58.53 -46.47 93.24
C ARG A 62 -59.93 -47.02 93.13
N LEU A 63 -60.16 -48.19 93.72
CA LEU A 63 -61.43 -48.87 93.70
C LEU A 63 -62.13 -48.69 95.05
N LYS A 64 -63.46 -48.64 95.03
CA LYS A 64 -64.33 -48.67 96.20
C LYS A 64 -65.29 -49.83 96.05
N CYS A 65 -65.45 -50.63 97.10
CA CYS A 65 -66.48 -51.67 97.11
C CYS A 65 -67.85 -51.02 97.34
N GLU A 66 -68.80 -51.26 96.44
CA GLU A 66 -70.18 -50.80 96.58
C GLU A 66 -71.14 -51.94 96.23
N LYS A 67 -71.89 -52.41 97.23
CA LYS A 67 -72.88 -53.50 97.15
C LYS A 67 -72.31 -54.76 96.47
N GLY A 68 -71.07 -55.12 96.83
CA GLY A 68 -70.37 -56.30 96.32
C GLY A 68 -69.74 -56.15 94.94
N GLU A 69 -69.80 -54.95 94.35
CA GLU A 69 -69.13 -54.63 93.08
C GLU A 69 -68.01 -53.61 93.27
N TRP A 70 -66.92 -53.79 92.51
CA TRP A 70 -65.84 -52.81 92.46
C TRP A 70 -66.22 -51.61 91.60
N LYS A 71 -66.32 -50.42 92.22
CA LYS A 71 -66.51 -49.14 91.51
C LYS A 71 -65.19 -48.37 91.44
N LYS A 72 -64.84 -47.90 90.23
CA LYS A 72 -63.66 -47.05 90.02
C LYS A 72 -63.94 -45.65 90.57
N THR A 73 -63.07 -45.16 91.45
CA THR A 73 -63.15 -43.79 91.98
C THR A 73 -62.07 -42.88 91.40
N ILE A 74 -60.90 -43.43 91.06
CA ILE A 74 -59.86 -42.76 90.25
C ILE A 74 -59.27 -43.81 89.31
N GLU A 75 -59.14 -43.43 88.05
CA GLU A 75 -58.55 -44.25 86.99
C GLU A 75 -57.35 -43.53 86.38
N ARG A 76 -56.15 -44.07 86.65
CA ARG A 76 -54.93 -43.76 85.91
C ARG A 76 -54.34 -45.09 85.44
N PRO A 77 -54.66 -45.53 84.21
CA PRO A 77 -54.26 -46.83 83.73
C PRO A 77 -52.76 -47.08 83.87
N CYS A 78 -52.38 -48.31 84.20
CA CYS A 78 -50.98 -48.70 84.29
C CYS A 78 -50.38 -48.73 82.88
N ALA A 79 -49.74 -47.62 82.50
CA ALA A 79 -49.03 -47.48 81.24
C ALA A 79 -47.53 -47.70 81.46
N LYS A 80 -46.80 -48.15 80.43
CA LYS A 80 -45.35 -48.30 80.52
C LYS A 80 -44.70 -46.96 80.85
N LYS A 81 -43.74 -46.94 81.77
CA LYS A 81 -42.98 -45.73 82.11
C LYS A 81 -42.16 -45.28 80.90
N GLN A 82 -42.23 -44.01 80.56
CA GLN A 82 -41.44 -43.41 79.48
C GLN A 82 -40.01 -43.14 79.96
N CYS A 83 -39.03 -43.59 79.19
CA CYS A 83 -37.63 -43.20 79.32
C CYS A 83 -37.36 -41.89 78.56
N SER A 84 -36.30 -41.17 78.96
CA SER A 84 -35.79 -40.04 78.19
C SER A 84 -35.26 -40.49 76.83
N HIS A 85 -34.90 -39.53 75.96
CA HIS A 85 -34.17 -39.84 74.74
C HIS A 85 -32.94 -40.72 75.06
N PRO A 86 -32.68 -41.80 74.29
CA PRO A 86 -31.57 -42.72 74.54
C PRO A 86 -30.20 -42.05 74.38
N GLY A 87 -30.13 -40.86 73.79
CA GLY A 87 -28.89 -40.09 73.62
C GLY A 87 -28.19 -40.46 72.32
N ASP A 88 -27.72 -39.44 71.60
CA ASP A 88 -27.05 -39.61 70.31
C ASP A 88 -25.56 -39.91 70.51
N THR A 89 -25.03 -40.81 69.69
CA THR A 89 -23.59 -41.08 69.64
C THR A 89 -22.98 -40.34 68.44
N PRO A 90 -21.92 -39.54 68.62
CA PRO A 90 -21.21 -38.95 67.50
C PRO A 90 -20.74 -40.03 66.53
N ASN A 91 -20.95 -39.84 65.23
CA ASN A 91 -20.58 -40.79 64.19
C ASN A 91 -21.20 -42.18 64.34
N GLY A 92 -22.41 -42.25 64.89
CA GLY A 92 -23.25 -43.43 64.83
C GLY A 92 -24.73 -43.09 64.87
N SER A 93 -25.55 -44.11 64.77
CA SER A 93 -27.01 -44.04 64.84
C SER A 93 -27.53 -45.12 65.78
N PHE A 94 -28.80 -45.05 66.16
CA PHE A 94 -29.44 -46.12 66.90
C PHE A 94 -30.80 -46.47 66.29
N GLU A 95 -31.19 -47.72 66.46
CA GLU A 95 -32.49 -48.24 66.07
C GLU A 95 -33.26 -48.71 67.30
N LEU A 96 -34.52 -48.29 67.42
CA LEU A 96 -35.43 -48.79 68.44
C LEU A 96 -35.90 -50.21 68.08
N LYS A 97 -35.70 -51.16 69.00
CA LYS A 97 -36.17 -52.55 68.91
C LYS A 97 -37.26 -52.79 69.96
N GLY A 98 -38.37 -53.38 69.51
CA GLY A 98 -39.49 -53.78 70.37
C GLY A 98 -40.56 -52.71 70.62
N GLY A 99 -40.67 -51.68 69.77
CA GLY A 99 -41.72 -50.66 69.85
C GLY A 99 -41.45 -49.44 68.96
N THR A 100 -42.31 -48.42 69.06
CA THR A 100 -42.19 -47.12 68.38
C THR A 100 -41.93 -45.96 69.34
N GLU A 101 -41.96 -46.22 70.65
CA GLU A 101 -41.80 -45.23 71.70
C GLU A 101 -40.75 -45.69 72.72
N PHE A 102 -40.06 -44.73 73.36
CA PHE A 102 -39.06 -44.99 74.38
C PHE A 102 -39.70 -45.31 75.73
N VAL A 103 -40.31 -46.49 75.85
CA VAL A 103 -41.05 -46.92 77.05
C VAL A 103 -40.45 -48.19 77.67
N PHE A 104 -40.79 -48.46 78.93
CA PHE A 104 -40.26 -49.61 79.69
C PHE A 104 -40.30 -50.93 78.90
N GLY A 105 -39.16 -51.62 78.87
CA GLY A 105 -38.98 -52.90 78.19
C GLY A 105 -38.47 -52.82 76.75
N VAL A 106 -38.41 -51.63 76.12
CA VAL A 106 -37.79 -51.47 74.79
C VAL A 106 -36.26 -51.43 74.87
N THR A 107 -35.61 -51.77 73.77
CA THR A 107 -34.14 -51.73 73.63
C THR A 107 -33.77 -50.87 72.43
N VAL A 108 -32.79 -49.98 72.57
CA VAL A 108 -32.15 -49.31 71.43
C VAL A 108 -30.82 -49.97 71.13
N VAL A 109 -30.52 -50.18 69.85
CA VAL A 109 -29.27 -50.77 69.39
C VAL A 109 -28.54 -49.75 68.54
N TYR A 110 -27.32 -49.42 68.95
CA TYR A 110 -26.44 -48.48 68.30
C TYR A 110 -25.60 -49.15 67.21
N LYS A 111 -25.34 -48.40 66.15
CA LYS A 111 -24.51 -48.78 65.02
C LYS A 111 -23.61 -47.60 64.65
N CYS A 112 -22.30 -47.83 64.59
CA CYS A 112 -21.38 -46.81 64.14
C CYS A 112 -21.52 -46.57 62.63
N ASN A 113 -21.29 -45.33 62.22
CA ASN A 113 -21.27 -44.93 60.82
C ASN A 113 -20.05 -45.53 60.12
N LYS A 114 -20.07 -45.57 58.80
CA LYS A 114 -18.96 -46.08 57.99
C LYS A 114 -17.65 -45.37 58.35
N GLY A 115 -16.60 -46.14 58.62
CA GLY A 115 -15.28 -45.62 59.03
C GLY A 115 -15.10 -45.36 60.53
N TYR A 116 -16.08 -45.76 61.35
CA TYR A 116 -16.03 -45.64 62.81
C TYR A 116 -16.28 -47.01 63.45
N GLU A 117 -15.59 -47.28 64.55
CA GLU A 117 -15.66 -48.53 65.30
C GLU A 117 -16.16 -48.29 66.73
N MET A 118 -16.95 -49.23 67.25
CA MET A 118 -17.51 -49.12 68.59
C MET A 118 -16.48 -49.52 69.64
N THR A 119 -16.07 -48.57 70.47
CA THR A 119 -15.11 -48.81 71.56
C THR A 119 -15.78 -49.20 72.88
N SER A 120 -17.10 -49.04 72.96
CA SER A 120 -17.90 -49.39 74.14
C SER A 120 -18.24 -50.87 74.21
N SER A 121 -18.23 -51.44 75.43
CA SER A 121 -18.51 -52.87 75.65
C SER A 121 -19.93 -53.31 75.29
N PHE A 122 -20.88 -52.38 75.21
CA PHE A 122 -22.27 -52.66 74.88
C PHE A 122 -22.71 -51.75 73.75
N ASN A 123 -23.36 -52.33 72.73
CA ASN A 123 -23.97 -51.59 71.62
C ASN A 123 -25.45 -51.30 71.84
N HIS A 124 -25.98 -51.54 73.03
CA HIS A 124 -27.41 -51.39 73.28
C HIS A 124 -27.71 -50.76 74.63
N ARG A 125 -28.90 -50.18 74.74
CA ARG A 125 -29.46 -49.68 76.00
C ARG A 125 -30.89 -50.16 76.10
N SER A 126 -31.30 -50.63 77.27
CA SER A 126 -32.69 -51.05 77.54
C SER A 126 -33.36 -50.08 78.50
N CYS A 127 -34.62 -49.73 78.21
CA CYS A 127 -35.40 -48.86 79.08
C CYS A 127 -35.89 -49.66 80.31
N ARG A 128 -35.23 -49.45 81.45
CA ARG A 128 -35.55 -50.06 82.74
C ARG A 128 -36.39 -49.12 83.60
N ALA A 129 -36.80 -49.58 84.79
CA ALA A 129 -37.64 -48.80 85.69
C ALA A 129 -36.97 -47.50 86.16
N GLN A 130 -35.64 -47.45 86.20
CA GLN A 130 -34.84 -46.28 86.58
C GLN A 130 -34.34 -45.44 85.39
N GLY A 131 -34.70 -45.81 84.15
CA GLY A 131 -34.15 -45.21 82.93
C GLY A 131 -33.32 -46.21 82.12
N TRP A 132 -32.46 -45.72 81.25
CA TRP A 132 -31.55 -46.54 80.44
C TRP A 132 -30.45 -47.18 81.29
N ASP A 133 -30.18 -48.47 81.08
CA ASP A 133 -29.25 -49.26 81.91
C ASP A 133 -27.76 -49.04 81.64
N ASN A 134 -27.34 -48.82 80.40
CA ASN A 134 -25.94 -48.56 80.03
C ASN A 134 -25.69 -47.07 79.73
N THR A 135 -24.45 -46.64 79.48
CA THR A 135 -24.14 -45.30 78.93
C THR A 135 -24.35 -45.25 77.41
N VAL A 136 -24.32 -44.06 76.81
CA VAL A 136 -24.35 -43.93 75.34
C VAL A 136 -23.06 -44.55 74.78
N PRO A 137 -23.14 -45.53 73.85
CA PRO A 137 -21.95 -46.13 73.23
C PRO A 137 -21.13 -45.09 72.46
N VAL A 138 -19.80 -45.25 72.43
CA VAL A 138 -18.86 -44.35 71.74
C VAL A 138 -18.36 -45.01 70.45
N CYS A 139 -18.43 -44.25 69.35
CA CYS A 139 -17.88 -44.62 68.05
C CYS A 139 -16.63 -43.78 67.77
N GLU A 140 -15.46 -44.41 67.70
CA GLU A 140 -14.19 -43.74 67.39
C GLU A 140 -13.81 -43.97 65.93
N VAL A 141 -13.11 -43.02 65.33
CA VAL A 141 -12.67 -43.13 63.93
C VAL A 141 -11.67 -44.27 63.78
N VAL A 142 -11.81 -45.06 62.73
CA VAL A 142 -10.84 -46.11 62.40
C VAL A 142 -9.50 -45.47 62.03
N LYS A 143 -8.41 -45.96 62.63
CA LYS A 143 -7.06 -45.46 62.42
C LYS A 143 -6.23 -46.41 61.54
N CYS A 144 -5.43 -45.84 60.65
CA CYS A 144 -4.48 -46.57 59.80
C CYS A 144 -3.05 -46.51 60.37
N PRO A 145 -2.19 -47.49 60.05
CA PRO A 145 -0.79 -47.50 60.48
C PRO A 145 -0.03 -46.27 59.99
N ALA A 146 0.89 -45.77 60.81
CA ALA A 146 1.80 -44.69 60.41
C ALA A 146 2.64 -45.11 59.18
N ILE A 147 2.74 -44.22 58.19
CA ILE A 147 3.53 -44.42 56.97
C ILE A 147 4.98 -44.02 57.24
N ARG A 148 5.90 -44.95 56.96
CA ARG A 148 7.34 -44.68 56.88
C ARG A 148 7.79 -44.90 55.44
N THR A 149 8.46 -43.91 54.87
CA THR A 149 9.05 -44.00 53.53
C THR A 149 10.55 -44.27 53.61
N ASP A 150 11.10 -44.93 52.61
CA ASP A 150 12.55 -45.06 52.41
C ASP A 150 13.14 -43.74 51.86
N GLU A 151 14.47 -43.58 51.87
CA GLU A 151 15.20 -42.36 51.47
C GLU A 151 14.92 -41.85 50.02
N GLY A 152 14.19 -42.61 49.21
CA GLY A 152 13.86 -42.24 47.82
C GLY A 152 12.47 -41.62 47.60
N VAL A 153 11.56 -41.67 48.59
CA VAL A 153 10.14 -41.28 48.44
C VAL A 153 9.75 -40.30 49.53
N THR A 154 9.12 -39.19 49.14
CA THR A 154 8.48 -38.23 50.03
C THR A 154 6.98 -38.47 50.09
N ALA A 155 6.43 -38.55 51.31
CA ALA A 155 5.00 -38.66 51.57
C ALA A 155 4.45 -37.34 52.12
N SER A 156 3.27 -36.94 51.65
CA SER A 156 2.56 -35.74 52.13
C SER A 156 1.13 -36.10 52.56
N GLY A 157 0.66 -35.50 53.66
CA GLY A 157 -0.63 -35.80 54.30
C GLY A 157 -0.45 -36.23 55.77
N ASN A 158 -1.47 -36.86 56.34
CA ASN A 158 -1.44 -37.34 57.73
C ASN A 158 -0.73 -38.69 57.86
N THR A 159 0.61 -38.66 57.85
CA THR A 159 1.47 -39.86 57.84
C THR A 159 1.67 -40.51 59.20
N THR A 160 1.37 -39.81 60.30
CA THR A 160 1.61 -40.29 61.67
C THR A 160 0.37 -40.84 62.36
N GLU A 161 -0.79 -40.21 62.13
CA GLU A 161 -2.06 -40.56 62.79
C GLU A 161 -3.22 -40.66 61.78
N GLY A 162 -2.98 -41.38 60.68
CA GLY A 162 -3.96 -41.52 59.60
C GLY A 162 -5.30 -42.05 60.10
N SER A 163 -6.38 -41.38 59.73
CA SER A 163 -7.76 -41.72 60.07
C SER A 163 -8.56 -42.04 58.82
N TYR A 164 -9.66 -42.77 58.95
CA TYR A 164 -10.53 -43.15 57.83
C TYR A 164 -10.82 -41.96 56.89
N GLY A 165 -10.54 -42.15 55.60
CA GLY A 165 -10.69 -41.12 54.56
C GLY A 165 -9.47 -40.21 54.36
N ASP A 166 -8.46 -40.26 55.22
CA ASP A 166 -7.20 -39.53 54.99
C ASP A 166 -6.51 -40.03 53.71
N VAL A 167 -5.84 -39.12 53.00
CA VAL A 167 -5.12 -39.39 51.74
C VAL A 167 -3.65 -39.03 51.91
N ILE A 168 -2.77 -39.95 51.52
CA ILE A 168 -1.32 -39.74 51.48
C ILE A 168 -0.88 -39.72 50.02
N ARG A 169 -0.15 -38.67 49.63
CA ARG A 169 0.43 -38.56 48.29
C ARG A 169 1.93 -38.79 48.33
N PHE A 170 2.43 -39.49 47.32
CA PHE A 170 3.84 -39.86 47.21
C PHE A 170 4.50 -39.20 46.01
N GLU A 171 5.73 -38.73 46.21
CA GLU A 171 6.61 -38.23 45.16
C GLU A 171 8.02 -38.79 45.30
N CYS A 172 8.72 -38.92 44.18
CA CYS A 172 10.12 -39.30 44.20
C CYS A 172 11.00 -38.09 44.54
N VAL A 173 11.94 -38.28 45.46
CA VAL A 173 12.91 -37.22 45.84
C VAL A 173 13.76 -36.81 44.64
N SER A 174 14.19 -37.78 43.82
CA SER A 174 14.89 -37.53 42.56
C SER A 174 13.89 -37.21 41.44
N SER A 175 14.12 -36.09 40.77
CA SER A 175 13.35 -35.68 39.58
C SER A 175 13.63 -36.54 38.33
N ASP A 176 14.60 -37.47 38.40
CA ASP A 176 14.93 -38.42 37.33
C ASP A 176 14.18 -39.76 37.46
N LYS A 177 13.41 -39.90 38.53
CA LYS A 177 12.62 -41.10 38.81
C LYS A 177 11.13 -40.80 38.81
N MET A 178 10.34 -41.85 38.61
CA MET A 178 8.89 -41.81 38.69
C MET A 178 8.36 -42.86 39.67
N ILE A 179 7.17 -42.59 40.19
CA ILE A 179 6.45 -43.49 41.08
C ILE A 179 6.08 -44.78 40.32
N ASP A 180 6.33 -45.91 40.95
CA ASP A 180 5.93 -47.25 40.53
C ASP A 180 4.86 -47.78 41.47
N GLY A 181 3.61 -47.80 41.00
CA GLY A 181 2.42 -48.07 41.81
C GLY A 181 1.53 -46.83 41.95
N SER A 182 0.70 -46.81 42.98
CA SER A 182 -0.25 -45.74 43.24
C SER A 182 0.45 -44.48 43.77
N SER A 183 0.22 -43.33 43.14
CA SER A 183 0.75 -42.03 43.60
C SER A 183 0.03 -41.48 44.83
N GLU A 184 -1.15 -42.03 45.14
CA GLU A 184 -1.93 -41.67 46.31
C GLU A 184 -2.54 -42.95 46.92
N ILE A 185 -2.63 -42.99 48.24
CA ILE A 185 -3.33 -44.05 49.00
C ILE A 185 -4.28 -43.41 50.00
N HIS A 186 -5.37 -44.10 50.33
CA HIS A 186 -6.36 -43.61 51.29
C HIS A 186 -6.62 -44.63 52.41
N CYS A 187 -6.95 -44.13 53.60
CA CYS A 187 -7.24 -44.98 54.75
C CYS A 187 -8.66 -45.57 54.63
N GLU A 188 -8.75 -46.89 54.51
CA GLU A 188 -9.99 -47.62 54.33
C GLU A 188 -10.71 -47.89 55.66
N GLU A 189 -11.98 -48.30 55.57
CA GLU A 189 -12.80 -48.63 56.75
C GLU A 189 -12.25 -49.83 57.55
N THR A 190 -11.34 -50.59 56.96
CA THR A 190 -10.67 -51.74 57.57
C THR A 190 -9.48 -51.35 58.45
N GLY A 191 -9.12 -50.06 58.50
CA GLY A 191 -7.90 -49.59 59.17
C GLY A 191 -6.62 -49.92 58.41
N LYS A 192 -6.73 -50.19 57.10
CA LYS A 192 -5.61 -50.40 56.20
C LYS A 192 -5.59 -49.31 55.13
N TRP A 193 -4.40 -49.03 54.61
CA TRP A 193 -4.28 -48.18 53.43
C TRP A 193 -4.70 -48.95 52.18
N SER A 194 -5.30 -48.25 51.23
CA SER A 194 -5.84 -48.80 49.98
C SER A 194 -4.79 -49.45 49.08
N ASP A 195 -3.51 -49.09 49.24
CA ASP A 195 -2.38 -49.68 48.53
C ASP A 195 -1.13 -49.61 49.43
N VAL A 196 -0.06 -50.28 49.00
CA VAL A 196 1.26 -50.21 49.65
C VAL A 196 1.99 -48.93 49.28
N VAL A 197 2.97 -48.54 50.11
CA VAL A 197 3.87 -47.41 49.81
C VAL A 197 4.61 -47.70 48.49
N PRO A 198 4.53 -46.82 47.49
CA PRO A 198 5.13 -47.07 46.18
C PRO A 198 6.65 -46.93 46.20
N LYS A 199 7.30 -47.44 45.16
CA LYS A 199 8.76 -47.30 44.95
C LYS A 199 9.06 -46.33 43.81
N CYS A 200 10.28 -45.79 43.79
CA CYS A 200 10.75 -44.98 42.67
C CYS A 200 11.52 -45.83 41.67
N LYS A 201 11.10 -45.81 40.40
CA LYS A 201 11.81 -46.42 39.27
C LYS A 201 12.31 -45.37 38.28
N ASP A 202 13.26 -45.75 37.44
CA ASP A 202 13.79 -44.85 36.42
C ASP A 202 12.71 -44.48 35.40
N ILE A 203 12.74 -43.23 34.93
CA ILE A 203 11.86 -42.78 33.85
C ILE A 203 12.29 -43.46 32.55
N THR A 204 11.45 -44.35 32.05
CA THR A 204 11.65 -45.02 30.76
C THR A 204 10.38 -45.05 29.93
N CYS A 205 10.49 -44.69 28.66
CA CYS A 205 9.40 -44.75 27.69
C CYS A 205 9.63 -45.88 26.70
N THR A 206 8.55 -46.45 26.16
CA THR A 206 8.60 -47.37 25.02
C THR A 206 8.22 -46.64 23.74
N ALA A 207 8.73 -47.11 22.60
CA ALA A 207 8.31 -46.59 21.30
C ALA A 207 6.80 -46.79 21.13
N PRO A 208 6.03 -45.71 20.87
CA PRO A 208 4.60 -45.82 20.60
C PRO A 208 4.38 -46.22 19.13
N PRO A 209 3.20 -46.77 18.78
CA PRO A 209 2.81 -46.93 17.40
C PRO A 209 2.62 -45.54 16.75
N ILE A 210 3.16 -45.35 15.55
CA ILE A 210 3.07 -44.10 14.79
C ILE A 210 2.25 -44.37 13.52
N PRO A 211 0.97 -43.96 13.46
CA PRO A 211 0.19 -44.08 12.23
C PRO A 211 0.83 -43.30 11.08
N ASN A 212 0.91 -43.91 9.89
CA ASN A 212 1.55 -43.33 8.70
C ASN A 212 3.02 -42.93 8.92
N GLY A 213 3.75 -43.68 9.75
CA GLY A 213 5.17 -43.47 9.99
C GLY A 213 5.84 -44.62 10.74
N TYR A 214 7.15 -44.49 10.94
CA TYR A 214 7.97 -45.49 11.61
C TYR A 214 9.11 -44.84 12.40
N VAL A 215 9.53 -45.51 13.48
CA VAL A 215 10.68 -45.10 14.29
C VAL A 215 11.97 -45.47 13.54
N LEU A 216 12.93 -44.55 13.48
CA LEU A 216 14.21 -44.76 12.78
C LEU A 216 15.17 -45.65 13.59
N ASP A 217 15.36 -45.29 14.87
CA ASP A 217 16.26 -45.98 15.80
C ASP A 217 15.42 -46.65 16.90
N LEU A 218 14.80 -47.79 16.60
CA LEU A 218 13.93 -48.48 17.55
C LEU A 218 14.74 -49.00 18.75
N GLN A 219 14.50 -48.41 19.93
CA GLN A 219 15.07 -48.87 21.19
C GLN A 219 13.99 -49.56 22.03
N ARG A 220 14.38 -50.58 22.80
CA ARG A 220 13.47 -51.25 23.74
C ARG A 220 12.95 -50.30 24.82
N LYS A 221 13.80 -49.38 25.29
CA LYS A 221 13.46 -48.37 26.30
C LYS A 221 14.26 -47.08 26.03
N TYR A 222 13.57 -45.95 26.13
CA TYR A 222 14.14 -44.62 26.02
C TYR A 222 14.26 -44.02 27.42
N LYS A 223 15.45 -43.54 27.80
CA LYS A 223 15.68 -42.86 29.09
C LYS A 223 15.05 -41.46 29.09
N LYS A 224 14.90 -40.85 30.27
CA LYS A 224 14.48 -39.45 30.43
C LYS A 224 15.20 -38.52 29.45
N ASP A 225 14.45 -37.60 28.85
CA ASP A 225 14.88 -36.60 27.86
C ASP A 225 15.42 -37.15 26.54
N ALA A 226 15.48 -38.48 26.36
CA ALA A 226 15.88 -39.09 25.11
C ALA A 226 14.86 -38.75 24.00
N PRO A 227 15.32 -38.23 22.85
CA PRO A 227 14.44 -37.89 21.74
C PRO A 227 14.04 -39.14 20.94
N LEU A 228 12.75 -39.22 20.55
CA LEU A 228 12.28 -40.22 19.59
C LEU A 228 12.45 -39.69 18.17
N LYS A 229 13.34 -40.32 17.40
CA LYS A 229 13.48 -40.05 15.97
C LYS A 229 12.54 -40.96 15.18
N TYR A 230 11.64 -40.35 14.43
CA TYR A 230 10.71 -41.06 13.57
C TYR A 230 10.62 -40.37 12.20
N LYS A 231 10.15 -41.13 11.21
CA LYS A 231 9.93 -40.67 9.85
C LYS A 231 8.51 -41.03 9.42
N CYS A 232 7.88 -40.11 8.71
CA CYS A 232 6.54 -40.31 8.19
C CYS A 232 6.57 -40.91 6.79
N ASP A 233 5.48 -41.59 6.44
CA ASP A 233 5.25 -42.15 5.13
C ASP A 233 5.09 -41.04 4.07
N LYS A 234 5.14 -41.45 2.80
CA LYS A 234 4.97 -40.53 1.67
C LYS A 234 3.62 -39.80 1.83
N THR A 235 3.62 -38.47 1.66
CA THR A 235 2.48 -37.54 1.87
C THR A 235 2.14 -37.20 3.33
N PHE A 236 2.96 -37.58 4.31
CA PHE A 236 2.81 -37.17 5.71
C PHE A 236 4.07 -36.48 6.23
N LYS A 237 3.91 -35.57 7.20
CA LYS A 237 4.98 -34.82 7.86
C LYS A 237 4.92 -35.01 9.38
N PRO A 238 6.06 -35.00 10.07
CA PRO A 238 6.07 -35.05 11.52
C PRO A 238 5.36 -33.82 12.08
N ARG A 239 4.54 -34.02 13.12
CA ARG A 239 3.97 -32.90 13.88
C ARG A 239 5.09 -32.04 14.47
N GLU A 240 4.81 -30.75 14.61
CA GLU A 240 5.74 -29.80 15.23
C GLU A 240 6.09 -30.24 16.66
N GLY A 241 7.39 -30.21 16.97
CA GLY A 241 7.95 -30.66 18.25
C GLY A 241 8.65 -32.01 18.17
N ILE A 242 9.72 -32.16 18.94
CA ILE A 242 10.48 -33.41 19.05
C ILE A 242 9.98 -34.16 20.29
N PRO A 243 9.37 -35.36 20.15
CA PRO A 243 8.97 -36.17 21.28
C PRO A 243 10.18 -36.55 22.13
N LYS A 244 10.17 -36.20 23.41
CA LYS A 244 11.18 -36.58 24.39
C LYS A 244 10.53 -37.41 25.49
N CYS A 245 11.25 -38.38 26.04
CA CYS A 245 10.72 -39.19 27.12
C CYS A 245 10.63 -38.38 28.44
N ALA A 246 9.46 -38.36 29.05
CA ALA A 246 9.15 -37.64 30.29
C ALA A 246 8.46 -38.55 31.32
N LYS A 247 8.20 -38.01 32.52
CA LYS A 247 7.65 -38.74 33.68
C LYS A 247 6.30 -39.41 33.40
N PHE A 248 5.47 -38.82 32.53
CA PHE A 248 4.13 -39.33 32.17
C PHE A 248 4.06 -39.89 30.74
N GLY A 249 5.21 -40.19 30.11
CA GLY A 249 5.29 -40.62 28.72
C GLY A 249 5.98 -39.59 27.83
N TRP A 250 5.64 -39.53 26.55
CA TRP A 250 6.28 -38.63 25.59
C TRP A 250 5.80 -37.18 25.73
N THR A 251 6.70 -36.20 25.70
CA THR A 251 6.39 -34.76 25.83
C THR A 251 5.37 -34.27 24.80
N VAL A 252 5.47 -34.78 23.58
CA VAL A 252 4.49 -34.61 22.51
C VAL A 252 4.17 -35.99 21.96
N LYS A 253 2.91 -36.24 21.63
CA LYS A 253 2.51 -37.51 21.01
C LYS A 253 3.08 -37.54 19.58
N PRO A 254 3.95 -38.52 19.23
CA PRO A 254 4.47 -38.63 17.87
C PRO A 254 3.36 -39.05 16.91
N GLU A 255 3.01 -38.16 16.00
CA GLU A 255 1.99 -38.37 14.99
C GLU A 255 2.47 -37.76 13.67
N CYS A 256 2.08 -38.41 12.57
CA CYS A 256 2.34 -37.94 11.22
C CYS A 256 1.09 -37.26 10.68
N ASP A 257 1.17 -35.94 10.53
CA ASP A 257 0.09 -35.12 9.98
C ASP A 257 0.15 -35.14 8.45
N GLU A 258 -0.99 -35.10 7.77
CA GLU A 258 -1.03 -35.10 6.30
C GLU A 258 -0.32 -33.84 5.74
N VAL A 259 0.48 -34.01 4.67
CA VAL A 259 1.18 -32.91 4.01
C VAL A 259 0.17 -32.08 3.22
N ASN A 260 -0.20 -30.96 3.84
CA ASN A 260 -1.10 -29.99 3.26
C ASN A 260 -0.46 -28.60 3.28
N CYS A 261 -0.70 -27.84 2.21
CA CYS A 261 -0.43 -26.42 2.13
C CYS A 261 -1.73 -25.66 2.45
N VAL A 262 -1.66 -24.78 3.45
CA VAL A 262 -2.77 -23.92 3.83
C VAL A 262 -2.61 -22.57 3.12
N LEU A 263 -3.67 -22.13 2.45
CA LEU A 263 -3.73 -20.81 1.84
C LEU A 263 -4.08 -19.78 2.92
N LYS A 264 -3.09 -18.96 3.32
CA LYS A 264 -3.22 -18.00 4.42
C LYS A 264 -3.98 -16.73 4.05
N SER A 265 -3.88 -16.29 2.79
CA SER A 265 -4.57 -15.08 2.31
C SER A 265 -5.65 -15.44 1.31
N THR A 266 -6.91 -15.33 1.75
CA THR A 266 -8.08 -15.59 0.90
C THR A 266 -8.86 -14.33 0.54
N THR A 267 -8.60 -13.21 1.23
CA THR A 267 -9.41 -11.99 1.15
C THR A 267 -8.59 -10.73 0.87
N TYR A 268 -7.38 -10.62 1.43
CA TYR A 268 -6.60 -9.40 1.32
C TYR A 268 -5.85 -9.32 -0.02
N GLY A 269 -6.21 -8.33 -0.85
CA GLY A 269 -5.59 -8.10 -2.15
C GLY A 269 -5.92 -9.16 -3.22
N VAL A 270 -6.82 -10.10 -2.93
CA VAL A 270 -7.22 -11.18 -3.84
C VAL A 270 -8.57 -10.85 -4.49
N LYS A 271 -8.63 -10.97 -5.82
CA LYS A 271 -9.85 -10.81 -6.62
C LYS A 271 -10.57 -12.14 -6.83
N MET A 272 -9.82 -13.22 -7.07
CA MET A 272 -10.38 -14.54 -7.40
C MET A 272 -9.41 -15.66 -7.03
N ILE A 273 -9.94 -16.81 -6.58
CA ILE A 273 -9.20 -18.03 -6.25
C ILE A 273 -9.90 -19.21 -6.93
N ILE A 274 -9.14 -20.04 -7.65
CA ILE A 274 -9.63 -21.24 -8.32
C ILE A 274 -8.82 -22.44 -7.82
N PRO A 275 -9.46 -23.49 -7.27
CA PRO A 275 -10.90 -23.67 -7.08
C PRO A 275 -11.48 -22.86 -5.91
N HIS A 276 -12.73 -22.39 -6.05
CA HIS A 276 -13.39 -21.56 -5.06
C HIS A 276 -13.62 -22.28 -3.72
N GLY A 277 -13.39 -21.57 -2.61
CA GLY A 277 -13.67 -22.06 -1.26
C GLY A 277 -12.66 -23.09 -0.70
N LYS A 278 -11.71 -23.55 -1.52
CA LYS A 278 -10.65 -24.47 -1.08
C LYS A 278 -9.49 -23.70 -0.46
N THR A 279 -9.16 -24.01 0.79
CA THR A 279 -8.07 -23.36 1.55
C THR A 279 -6.95 -24.33 1.95
N ILE A 280 -7.18 -25.63 1.79
CA ILE A 280 -6.23 -26.69 2.12
C ILE A 280 -5.96 -27.50 0.85
N PHE A 281 -4.68 -27.63 0.49
CA PHE A 281 -4.24 -28.27 -0.74
C PHE A 281 -3.24 -29.38 -0.40
N ARG A 282 -3.48 -30.58 -0.93
CA ARG A 282 -2.57 -31.72 -0.80
C ARG A 282 -1.34 -31.54 -1.68
N ALA A 283 -0.25 -32.23 -1.36
CA ALA A 283 0.94 -32.26 -2.22
C ALA A 283 0.58 -32.65 -3.66
N GLY A 284 1.00 -31.83 -4.64
CA GLY A 284 0.71 -31.95 -6.06
C GLY A 284 -0.53 -31.17 -6.54
N GLU A 285 -1.39 -30.71 -5.63
CA GLU A 285 -2.51 -29.85 -5.99
C GLU A 285 -2.08 -28.40 -6.18
N SER A 286 -2.78 -27.69 -7.07
CA SER A 286 -2.49 -26.30 -7.40
C SER A 286 -3.69 -25.40 -7.16
N VAL A 287 -3.39 -24.14 -6.87
CA VAL A 287 -4.37 -23.04 -6.75
C VAL A 287 -3.98 -21.92 -7.70
N GLU A 288 -4.95 -21.42 -8.46
CA GLU A 288 -4.78 -20.23 -9.28
C GLU A 288 -5.35 -19.03 -8.55
N ILE A 289 -4.55 -17.99 -8.38
CA ILE A 289 -4.93 -16.77 -7.66
C ILE A 289 -4.82 -15.59 -8.61
N THR A 290 -5.86 -14.75 -8.62
CA THR A 290 -5.87 -13.46 -9.31
C THR A 290 -5.93 -12.35 -8.26
N CYS A 291 -4.94 -11.45 -8.26
CA CYS A 291 -4.88 -10.29 -7.39
C CYS A 291 -5.81 -9.16 -7.86
N SER A 292 -6.22 -8.33 -6.90
CA SER A 292 -6.99 -7.10 -7.14
C SER A 292 -6.11 -6.00 -7.76
N GLU A 293 -6.72 -4.96 -8.32
CA GLU A 293 -6.04 -3.99 -9.20
C GLU A 293 -4.85 -3.22 -8.58
N LYS A 294 -4.79 -3.13 -7.25
CA LYS A 294 -3.71 -2.47 -6.49
C LYS A 294 -2.63 -3.45 -5.98
N TYR A 295 -2.72 -4.72 -6.36
CA TYR A 295 -1.90 -5.80 -5.84
C TYR A 295 -1.29 -6.66 -6.96
N TRP A 296 -0.13 -7.23 -6.69
CA TRP A 296 0.56 -8.18 -7.57
C TRP A 296 1.27 -9.27 -6.76
N PHE A 297 1.77 -10.30 -7.42
CA PHE A 297 2.68 -11.25 -6.78
C PHE A 297 4.08 -10.64 -6.68
N PHE A 298 4.68 -10.75 -5.49
CA PHE A 298 6.04 -10.28 -5.24
C PHE A 298 7.04 -11.00 -6.17
N GLY A 299 7.84 -10.24 -6.91
CA GLY A 299 8.80 -10.76 -7.89
C GLY A 299 8.35 -10.55 -9.35
N PRO A 300 7.48 -11.40 -9.92
CA PRO A 300 7.18 -11.39 -11.35
C PRO A 300 6.27 -10.24 -11.79
N LYS A 301 5.74 -9.43 -10.85
CA LYS A 301 4.83 -8.30 -11.14
C LYS A 301 3.53 -8.70 -11.86
N GLU A 302 3.17 -9.98 -11.80
CA GLU A 302 1.96 -10.56 -12.40
C GLU A 302 0.75 -10.40 -11.47
N THR A 303 -0.45 -10.31 -12.06
CA THR A 303 -1.73 -10.26 -11.33
C THR A 303 -2.43 -11.60 -11.27
N LYS A 304 -1.97 -12.61 -12.02
CA LYS A 304 -2.58 -13.94 -12.07
C LYS A 304 -1.48 -15.00 -12.13
N ARG A 305 -1.49 -15.94 -11.17
CA ARG A 305 -0.46 -16.99 -11.08
C ARG A 305 -1.01 -18.26 -10.42
N THR A 306 -0.45 -19.39 -10.83
CA THR A 306 -0.75 -20.71 -10.25
C THR A 306 0.36 -21.12 -9.29
N PHE A 307 -0.04 -21.62 -8.12
CA PHE A 307 0.83 -22.08 -7.06
C PHE A 307 0.57 -23.54 -6.78
N THR A 308 1.62 -24.34 -6.67
CA THR A 308 1.52 -25.79 -6.46
C THR A 308 2.06 -26.16 -5.10
N CYS A 309 1.29 -26.96 -4.34
CA CYS A 309 1.74 -27.49 -3.06
C CYS A 309 2.78 -28.58 -3.30
N LYS A 310 4.01 -28.39 -2.81
CA LYS A 310 5.10 -29.35 -2.96
C LYS A 310 4.99 -30.48 -1.94
N ALA A 311 5.75 -31.55 -2.17
CA ALA A 311 5.81 -32.73 -1.29
C ALA A 311 6.36 -32.44 0.11
N ASP A 312 6.99 -31.29 0.34
CA ASP A 312 7.47 -30.83 1.64
C ASP A 312 6.41 -30.02 2.42
N GLY A 313 5.21 -29.84 1.86
CA GLY A 313 4.13 -29.05 2.45
C GLY A 313 4.34 -27.55 2.35
N LYS A 314 5.20 -27.10 1.42
CA LYS A 314 5.40 -25.69 1.09
C LYS A 314 4.88 -25.42 -0.31
N TRP A 315 4.38 -24.21 -0.53
CA TRP A 315 4.09 -23.74 -1.88
C TRP A 315 5.38 -23.61 -2.71
N ASP A 316 5.29 -23.85 -4.02
CA ASP A 316 6.39 -23.61 -4.97
C ASP A 316 6.88 -22.16 -4.92
N ASN A 317 5.95 -21.21 -4.81
CA ASN A 317 6.14 -19.79 -4.55
C ASN A 317 5.12 -19.33 -3.51
N GLU A 318 5.41 -18.26 -2.76
CA GLU A 318 4.48 -17.78 -1.73
C GLU A 318 3.21 -17.18 -2.39
N PRO A 319 2.00 -17.73 -2.12
CA PRO A 319 0.75 -17.34 -2.80
C PRO A 319 0.11 -16.10 -2.15
N VAL A 320 0.84 -14.98 -2.11
CA VAL A 320 0.41 -13.74 -1.45
C VAL A 320 0.40 -12.57 -2.43
N CYS A 321 -0.78 -11.94 -2.54
CA CYS A 321 -0.93 -10.66 -3.22
C CYS A 321 -0.37 -9.54 -2.34
N ALA A 322 0.68 -8.87 -2.81
CA ALA A 322 1.29 -7.72 -2.15
C ALA A 322 0.87 -6.42 -2.83
N GLU A 323 0.76 -5.32 -2.07
CA GLU A 323 0.46 -4.01 -2.65
C GLU A 323 1.55 -3.59 -3.65
N ILE A 324 1.13 -3.00 -4.76
CA ILE A 324 2.05 -2.47 -5.77
C ILE A 324 2.76 -1.26 -5.17
N THR A 325 4.09 -1.35 -5.13
CA THR A 325 4.98 -0.29 -4.67
C THR A 325 6.10 -0.10 -5.68
N CYS A 326 6.44 1.16 -5.97
CA CYS A 326 7.56 1.47 -6.84
C CYS A 326 8.88 1.43 -6.06
N GLU A 327 9.91 0.89 -6.71
CA GLU A 327 11.27 0.93 -6.18
C GLU A 327 11.84 2.36 -6.23
N THR A 328 12.83 2.64 -5.39
CA THR A 328 13.48 3.97 -5.41
C THR A 328 14.35 4.07 -6.67
N PRO A 329 14.20 5.12 -7.50
CA PRO A 329 14.81 5.18 -8.83
C PRO A 329 16.29 5.62 -8.78
N TYR A 330 17.18 4.72 -8.34
CA TYR A 330 18.62 5.00 -8.25
C TYR A 330 19.28 5.20 -9.62
N ASP A 331 18.86 4.43 -10.63
CA ASP A 331 19.49 4.43 -11.97
C ASP A 331 18.92 5.48 -12.93
N GLN A 332 18.19 6.48 -12.42
CA GLN A 332 17.53 7.51 -13.24
C GLN A 332 18.07 8.92 -13.01
N HIS A 333 19.30 9.07 -12.50
CA HIS A 333 19.98 10.36 -12.32
C HIS A 333 19.19 11.40 -11.51
N VAL A 334 18.42 10.94 -10.53
CA VAL A 334 17.72 11.78 -9.57
C VAL A 334 18.70 12.20 -8.47
N TYR A 335 18.77 13.49 -8.17
CA TYR A 335 19.56 14.01 -7.06
C TYR A 335 18.98 13.52 -5.72
N SER A 336 19.74 12.75 -4.95
CA SER A 336 19.31 12.17 -3.67
C SER A 336 17.97 11.40 -3.76
N PRO A 337 17.90 10.27 -4.50
CA PRO A 337 16.66 9.54 -4.73
C PRO A 337 15.98 9.08 -3.43
N TYR A 338 16.78 8.73 -2.41
CA TYR A 338 16.28 8.33 -1.10
C TYR A 338 15.46 9.43 -0.40
N TYR A 339 15.85 10.70 -0.56
CA TYR A 339 15.16 11.83 0.06
C TYR A 339 13.82 12.11 -0.64
N TYR A 340 13.83 12.27 -1.96
CA TYR A 340 12.63 12.63 -2.75
C TYR A 340 11.60 11.49 -2.84
N PHE A 341 12.04 10.24 -2.74
CA PHE A 341 11.17 9.06 -2.77
C PHE A 341 11.10 8.36 -1.41
N SER A 342 11.20 9.12 -0.32
CA SER A 342 10.99 8.60 1.05
C SER A 342 9.49 8.42 1.36
N GLY A 343 9.19 7.43 2.21
CA GLY A 343 7.81 7.17 2.68
C GLY A 343 6.97 6.32 1.72
N ASP A 344 5.70 6.69 1.56
CA ASP A 344 4.75 5.90 0.77
C ASP A 344 5.11 5.93 -0.72
N LYS A 345 5.24 4.75 -1.32
CA LYS A 345 5.57 4.53 -2.73
C LYS A 345 4.53 3.65 -3.41
N LYS A 346 3.31 3.62 -2.87
CA LYS A 346 2.18 2.85 -3.42
C LYS A 346 1.73 3.39 -4.77
N LEU A 347 1.03 2.53 -5.51
CA LEU A 347 0.42 2.85 -6.79
C LEU A 347 -0.43 4.14 -6.74
N GLY A 348 -0.19 5.05 -7.68
CA GLY A 348 -0.89 6.33 -7.81
C GLY A 348 -0.29 7.48 -6.99
N VAL A 349 0.70 7.22 -6.14
CA VAL A 349 1.40 8.29 -5.39
C VAL A 349 2.25 9.11 -6.35
N LYS A 350 2.18 10.44 -6.18
CA LYS A 350 2.99 11.44 -6.89
C LYS A 350 4.14 11.93 -6.01
N ARG A 351 5.32 12.10 -6.60
CA ARG A 351 6.54 12.58 -5.92
C ARG A 351 7.23 13.61 -6.79
N SER A 352 7.46 14.79 -6.25
CA SER A 352 8.36 15.75 -6.87
C SER A 352 9.81 15.30 -6.70
N TYR A 353 10.64 15.56 -7.71
CA TYR A 353 12.06 15.19 -7.70
C TYR A 353 12.92 16.28 -8.31
N ARG A 354 14.24 16.14 -8.17
CA ARG A 354 15.24 16.98 -8.82
C ARG A 354 16.28 16.09 -9.48
N CYS A 355 16.79 16.50 -10.63
CA CYS A 355 17.83 15.77 -11.34
C CYS A 355 19.24 16.15 -10.86
N GLU A 356 20.18 15.23 -11.04
CA GLU A 356 21.61 15.46 -10.82
C GLU A 356 22.16 16.53 -11.78
N SER A 357 23.32 17.10 -11.45
CA SER A 357 23.99 18.06 -12.32
C SER A 357 24.29 17.45 -13.69
N GLY A 358 23.95 18.15 -14.77
CA GLY A 358 24.06 17.66 -16.14
C GLY A 358 22.81 16.93 -16.66
N TYR A 359 21.77 16.79 -15.84
CA TYR A 359 20.49 16.19 -16.21
C TYR A 359 19.33 17.15 -15.96
N ARG A 360 18.26 17.03 -16.76
CA ARG A 360 17.01 17.79 -16.60
C ARG A 360 15.82 16.85 -16.50
N PRO A 361 14.73 17.27 -15.81
CA PRO A 361 13.49 16.50 -15.79
C PRO A 361 12.99 16.25 -17.22
N THR A 362 12.54 15.03 -17.49
CA THR A 362 11.94 14.67 -18.79
C THR A 362 10.60 15.40 -19.00
N GLU A 363 9.87 15.63 -17.91
CA GLU A 363 8.65 16.44 -17.89
C GLU A 363 8.87 17.73 -17.07
N ALA A 364 8.29 18.84 -17.54
CA ALA A 364 8.54 20.17 -16.99
C ALA A 364 8.15 20.31 -15.51
N GLU A 365 7.15 19.54 -15.06
CA GLU A 365 6.63 19.58 -13.68
C GLU A 365 7.56 18.89 -12.67
N ALA A 366 8.55 18.10 -13.15
CA ALA A 366 9.45 17.31 -12.32
C ALA A 366 8.70 16.47 -11.26
N GLU A 367 7.56 15.90 -11.66
CA GLU A 367 6.72 15.04 -10.83
C GLU A 367 6.72 13.62 -11.39
N ALA A 368 6.91 12.65 -10.51
CA ALA A 368 6.92 11.23 -10.82
C ALA A 368 5.66 10.59 -10.23
N THR A 369 4.90 9.85 -11.03
CA THR A 369 3.75 9.06 -10.56
C THR A 369 4.13 7.59 -10.49
N CYS A 370 3.85 6.92 -9.37
CA CYS A 370 4.05 5.49 -9.25
C CYS A 370 2.96 4.75 -10.04
N THR A 371 3.37 4.07 -11.10
CA THR A 371 2.49 3.25 -11.95
C THR A 371 2.83 1.77 -11.80
N ARG A 372 2.14 0.90 -12.54
CA ARG A 372 2.41 -0.55 -12.54
C ARG A 372 3.80 -0.88 -13.10
N ASP A 373 4.31 -0.06 -14.02
CA ASP A 373 5.60 -0.26 -14.69
C ASP A 373 6.75 0.48 -13.98
N GLY A 374 6.46 1.11 -12.83
CA GLY A 374 7.41 1.92 -12.07
C GLY A 374 7.07 3.40 -12.09
N TRP A 375 8.04 4.24 -11.71
CA TRP A 375 7.88 5.69 -11.74
C TRP A 375 7.79 6.19 -13.19
N THR A 376 6.76 6.98 -13.48
CA THR A 376 6.54 7.64 -14.77
C THR A 376 6.64 9.15 -14.58
N PRO A 377 7.32 9.90 -15.47
CA PRO A 377 7.97 9.46 -16.72
C PRO A 377 9.19 8.54 -16.50
N ASN A 378 9.49 7.66 -17.46
CA ASN A 378 10.67 6.78 -17.44
C ASN A 378 11.45 6.95 -18.75
N PRO A 379 12.69 7.50 -18.75
CA PRO A 379 13.44 7.94 -17.57
C PRO A 379 12.91 9.25 -16.98
N LEU A 380 13.08 9.43 -15.67
CA LEU A 380 12.72 10.64 -14.93
C LEU A 380 13.62 11.82 -15.30
N CYS A 381 14.93 11.59 -15.40
CA CYS A 381 15.91 12.60 -15.78
C CYS A 381 16.61 12.22 -17.09
N ALA A 382 16.64 13.16 -18.02
CA ALA A 382 17.35 13.05 -19.28
C ALA A 382 18.64 13.87 -19.25
N GLU A 383 19.72 13.33 -19.83
CA GLU A 383 20.99 14.04 -19.96
C GLU A 383 20.79 15.33 -20.77
N ILE A 384 21.32 16.45 -20.27
CA ILE A 384 21.30 17.72 -20.97
C ILE A 384 22.35 17.66 -22.08
N MET A 385 21.92 17.84 -23.32
CA MET A 385 22.78 17.87 -24.50
C MET A 385 22.40 19.05 -25.39
N CYS A 386 23.39 19.67 -26.03
CA CYS A 386 23.13 20.62 -27.10
C CYS A 386 22.80 19.88 -28.39
N ALA A 387 21.71 20.27 -29.05
CA ALA A 387 21.45 19.83 -30.42
C ALA A 387 22.54 20.36 -31.36
N ALA A 388 22.64 19.76 -32.54
CA ALA A 388 23.47 20.28 -33.61
C ALA A 388 23.16 21.77 -33.87
N PRO A 389 24.16 22.68 -33.83
CA PRO A 389 23.91 24.11 -34.02
C PRO A 389 23.42 24.36 -35.45
N ASN A 390 22.35 25.15 -35.58
CA ASN A 390 21.80 25.55 -36.87
C ASN A 390 22.32 26.95 -37.23
N ILE A 391 23.46 27.02 -37.93
CA ILE A 391 24.09 28.27 -38.35
C ILE A 391 24.20 28.26 -39.88
N PRO A 392 23.39 29.06 -40.60
CA PRO A 392 23.41 29.09 -42.07
C PRO A 392 24.77 29.52 -42.63
N ASN A 393 25.09 29.06 -43.85
CA ASN A 393 26.31 29.41 -44.58
C ASN A 393 27.61 29.07 -43.83
N THR A 394 27.64 27.94 -43.11
CA THR A 394 28.82 27.46 -42.37
C THR A 394 29.19 26.03 -42.72
N GLU A 395 30.47 25.71 -42.50
CA GLU A 395 30.98 24.35 -42.47
C GLU A 395 31.60 24.07 -41.09
N THR A 396 31.32 22.90 -40.51
CA THR A 396 31.86 22.51 -39.20
C THR A 396 33.15 21.70 -39.37
N ASP A 397 34.17 22.07 -38.61
CA ASP A 397 35.47 21.40 -38.66
C ASP A 397 35.37 20.00 -38.00
N GLY A 398 35.56 18.94 -38.78
CA GLY A 398 35.50 17.54 -38.32
C GLY A 398 34.13 16.86 -38.35
N GLY A 399 33.11 17.48 -38.96
CA GLY A 399 31.78 16.90 -39.19
C GLY A 399 30.78 17.08 -38.04
N GLN A 400 29.51 17.26 -38.39
CA GLN A 400 28.44 17.59 -37.44
C GLN A 400 27.78 16.34 -36.85
N ARG A 401 27.79 16.21 -35.52
CA ARG A 401 27.02 15.22 -34.77
C ARG A 401 25.61 15.75 -34.49
N GLU A 402 24.65 14.83 -34.30
CA GLU A 402 23.27 15.20 -33.96
C GLU A 402 23.15 15.87 -32.58
N LYS A 403 23.99 15.45 -31.61
CA LYS A 403 23.97 15.95 -30.23
C LYS A 403 25.38 16.05 -29.64
N TYR A 404 25.58 17.01 -28.74
CA TYR A 404 26.84 17.31 -28.08
C TYR A 404 26.65 17.41 -26.56
N LYS A 405 27.63 16.88 -25.80
CA LYS A 405 27.63 16.95 -24.34
C LYS A 405 27.91 18.37 -23.84
N ILE A 406 27.48 18.70 -22.63
CA ILE A 406 27.83 19.97 -21.97
C ILE A 406 29.36 20.16 -21.94
N LYS A 407 29.82 21.41 -22.10
CA LYS A 407 31.23 21.83 -22.25
C LYS A 407 31.90 21.37 -23.55
N SER A 408 31.19 20.69 -24.46
CA SER A 408 31.73 20.42 -25.79
C SER A 408 32.05 21.73 -26.50
N ARG A 409 33.21 21.78 -27.14
CA ARG A 409 33.67 22.90 -27.95
C ARG A 409 33.73 22.44 -29.40
N ILE A 410 33.08 23.17 -30.28
CA ILE A 410 33.15 22.91 -31.72
C ILE A 410 33.50 24.18 -32.45
N LYS A 411 34.13 24.03 -33.62
CA LYS A 411 34.51 25.14 -34.48
C LYS A 411 33.73 25.05 -35.78
N TYR A 412 33.24 26.19 -36.24
CA TYR A 412 32.69 26.32 -37.58
C TYR A 412 33.38 27.45 -38.32
N LYS A 413 33.37 27.36 -39.65
CA LYS A 413 33.90 28.38 -40.55
C LYS A 413 32.78 28.85 -41.45
N CYS A 414 32.65 30.17 -41.63
CA CYS A 414 31.72 30.71 -42.61
C CYS A 414 32.17 30.34 -44.03
N HIS A 415 31.21 30.08 -44.92
CA HIS A 415 31.51 29.86 -46.33
C HIS A 415 32.16 31.10 -46.97
N PRO A 416 32.91 30.93 -48.08
CA PRO A 416 33.53 32.05 -48.79
C PRO A 416 32.52 33.15 -49.14
N GLY A 417 32.86 34.40 -48.87
CA GLY A 417 31.96 35.55 -49.03
C GLY A 417 31.13 35.92 -47.80
N PHE A 418 31.37 35.29 -46.65
CA PHE A 418 30.73 35.62 -45.38
C PHE A 418 31.76 35.83 -44.25
N GLU A 419 31.45 36.73 -43.31
CA GLU A 419 32.30 37.10 -42.17
C GLU A 419 31.76 36.47 -40.87
N PRO A 420 32.62 35.94 -39.97
CA PRO A 420 34.09 35.95 -39.98
C PRO A 420 34.76 34.87 -40.84
N GLU A 421 35.89 35.23 -41.47
CA GLU A 421 36.72 34.28 -42.24
C GLU A 421 37.45 33.27 -41.34
N GLU A 422 37.80 33.70 -40.13
CA GLU A 422 38.46 32.87 -39.14
C GLU A 422 37.46 31.91 -38.45
N PRO A 423 37.85 30.67 -38.15
CA PRO A 423 36.97 29.71 -37.47
C PRO A 423 36.49 30.21 -36.10
N VAL A 424 35.18 30.17 -35.87
CA VAL A 424 34.54 30.56 -34.61
C VAL A 424 34.37 29.32 -33.74
N GLU A 425 34.85 29.39 -32.49
CA GLU A 425 34.64 28.33 -31.49
C GLU A 425 33.40 28.63 -30.63
N ILE A 426 32.47 27.67 -30.57
CA ILE A 426 31.30 27.73 -29.70
C ILE A 426 31.34 26.64 -28.65
N THR A 427 30.75 26.93 -27.48
CA THR A 427 30.74 26.00 -26.34
C THR A 427 29.31 25.69 -25.91
N CYS A 428 29.01 24.41 -25.70
CA CYS A 428 27.73 23.97 -25.14
C CYS A 428 27.69 24.28 -23.63
N ASP A 429 26.77 25.14 -23.22
CA ASP A 429 26.61 25.56 -21.83
C ASP A 429 25.85 24.52 -20.97
N PRO A 430 25.84 24.69 -19.63
CA PRO A 430 25.14 23.79 -18.72
C PRO A 430 23.62 23.72 -18.92
N GLU A 431 23.02 24.69 -19.59
CA GLU A 431 21.60 24.75 -19.91
C GLU A 431 21.26 24.04 -21.24
N GLY A 432 22.26 23.53 -21.97
CA GLY A 432 22.08 22.88 -23.26
C GLY A 432 21.93 23.87 -24.43
N GLN A 433 22.44 25.09 -24.27
CA GLN A 433 22.48 26.13 -25.29
C GLN A 433 23.93 26.41 -25.74
N TRP A 434 24.09 26.74 -27.02
CA TRP A 434 25.39 27.12 -27.56
C TRP A 434 25.73 28.57 -27.23
N ARG A 435 26.90 28.80 -26.63
CA ARG A 435 27.46 30.13 -26.35
C ARG A 435 28.54 30.49 -27.35
N GLY A 436 28.61 31.78 -27.68
CA GLY A 436 29.62 32.33 -28.60
C GLY A 436 29.25 32.24 -30.09
N ILE A 437 27.99 31.95 -30.43
CA ILE A 437 27.54 31.94 -31.83
C ILE A 437 27.69 33.33 -32.44
N GLN A 438 28.40 33.42 -33.55
CA GLN A 438 28.50 34.59 -34.41
C GLN A 438 27.86 34.29 -35.78
N GLN A 439 26.83 35.04 -36.15
CA GLN A 439 26.16 34.82 -37.43
C GLN A 439 27.10 35.17 -38.59
N CYS A 440 27.07 34.37 -39.66
CA CYS A 440 27.81 34.64 -40.88
C CYS A 440 27.12 35.76 -41.66
N THR A 441 27.74 36.94 -41.69
CA THR A 441 27.22 38.11 -42.43
C THR A 441 27.83 38.17 -43.82
N GLU A 442 27.00 38.45 -44.83
CA GLU A 442 27.45 38.51 -46.22
C GLU A 442 28.44 39.68 -46.44
N MET A 443 29.54 39.39 -47.12
CA MET A 443 30.55 40.37 -47.52
C MET A 443 30.28 40.88 -48.93
N CYS A 444 30.80 42.07 -49.25
CA CYS A 444 30.71 42.56 -50.62
C CYS A 444 31.75 41.87 -51.52
N ALA A 445 31.28 41.16 -52.55
CA ALA A 445 32.15 40.69 -53.64
C ALA A 445 32.82 41.87 -54.35
N THR A 446 33.93 41.64 -55.05
CA THR A 446 34.58 42.71 -55.84
C THR A 446 33.57 43.41 -56.77
N PRO A 447 33.40 44.74 -56.68
CA PRO A 447 32.44 45.44 -57.53
C PRO A 447 32.93 45.48 -58.97
N THR A 448 32.00 45.26 -59.91
CA THR A 448 32.29 45.38 -61.34
C THR A 448 31.80 46.74 -61.83
N ILE A 449 32.74 47.66 -62.09
CA ILE A 449 32.43 49.03 -62.54
C ILE A 449 32.90 49.17 -64.00
N PRO A 450 31.98 49.41 -64.97
CA PRO A 450 32.35 49.55 -66.37
C PRO A 450 33.33 50.70 -66.61
N ASN A 451 34.37 50.45 -67.43
CA ASN A 451 35.41 51.42 -67.78
C ASN A 451 36.16 52.01 -66.58
N ALA A 452 36.27 51.26 -65.48
CA ALA A 452 37.05 51.65 -64.31
C ALA A 452 37.97 50.51 -63.83
N GLU A 453 38.98 50.84 -63.02
CA GLU A 453 39.90 49.90 -62.38
C GLU A 453 40.01 50.21 -60.88
N ILE A 454 39.94 49.19 -60.03
CA ILE A 454 40.04 49.36 -58.57
C ILE A 454 41.48 49.69 -58.20
N VAL A 455 41.67 50.74 -57.40
CA VAL A 455 42.99 51.20 -56.96
C VAL A 455 43.51 50.31 -55.83
N GLY A 456 44.67 49.69 -56.05
CA GLY A 456 45.37 48.88 -55.05
C GLY A 456 45.14 47.37 -55.18
N ARG A 457 45.36 46.64 -54.08
CA ARG A 457 45.27 45.16 -54.09
C ARG A 457 43.81 44.72 -54.13
N GLN A 458 43.39 44.17 -55.26
CA GLN A 458 42.06 43.60 -55.43
C GLN A 458 41.90 42.33 -54.58
N ARG A 459 40.81 42.26 -53.81
CA ARG A 459 40.38 41.08 -53.05
C ARG A 459 39.08 40.56 -53.64
N SER A 460 38.87 39.26 -53.56
CA SER A 460 37.61 38.62 -54.02
C SER A 460 36.40 39.10 -53.22
N TYR A 461 36.59 39.38 -51.93
CA TYR A 461 35.57 39.85 -51.00
C TYR A 461 36.13 40.95 -50.10
N TYR A 462 35.25 41.85 -49.67
CA TYR A 462 35.55 42.95 -48.77
C TYR A 462 34.55 42.91 -47.60
N GLY A 463 35.06 42.97 -46.37
CA GLY A 463 34.22 42.96 -45.17
C GLY A 463 33.30 44.17 -45.10
N ILE A 464 32.25 44.07 -44.29
CA ILE A 464 31.28 45.14 -44.10
C ILE A 464 31.98 46.42 -43.61
N TYR A 465 31.49 47.58 -44.05
CA TYR A 465 32.09 48.91 -43.84
C TYR A 465 33.47 49.13 -44.50
N SER A 466 33.99 48.18 -45.28
CA SER A 466 35.21 48.41 -46.07
C SER A 466 34.96 49.47 -47.13
N SER A 467 35.87 50.43 -47.24
CA SER A 467 35.87 51.41 -48.33
C SER A 467 36.99 51.11 -49.33
N ILE A 468 36.67 51.16 -50.62
CA ILE A 468 37.65 51.04 -51.71
C ILE A 468 37.51 52.20 -52.68
N ARG A 469 38.57 52.49 -53.43
CA ARG A 469 38.60 53.54 -54.45
C ARG A 469 38.85 52.91 -55.83
N TYR A 470 38.31 53.52 -56.87
CA TYR A 470 38.56 53.12 -58.26
C TYR A 470 38.91 54.33 -59.13
N GLU A 471 39.54 54.09 -60.26
CA GLU A 471 39.90 55.12 -61.25
C GLU A 471 39.29 54.78 -62.61
N CYS A 472 38.78 55.79 -63.32
CA CYS A 472 38.23 55.60 -64.67
C CYS A 472 39.35 55.39 -65.70
N ARG A 473 39.12 54.50 -66.66
CA ARG A 473 40.04 54.21 -67.76
C ARG A 473 40.13 55.39 -68.72
N SER A 474 41.24 55.51 -69.44
CA SER A 474 41.53 56.65 -70.32
C SER A 474 40.39 56.95 -71.32
N GLY A 475 39.96 58.21 -71.35
CA GLY A 475 38.83 58.68 -72.18
C GLY A 475 37.47 58.71 -71.47
N PHE A 476 37.44 58.40 -70.17
CA PHE A 476 36.25 58.45 -69.32
C PHE A 476 36.53 59.19 -68.00
N GLU A 477 35.56 59.94 -67.48
CA GLU A 477 35.62 60.62 -66.17
C GLU A 477 34.39 60.28 -65.30
N PRO A 478 34.52 60.24 -63.96
CA PRO A 478 33.40 60.02 -63.06
C PRO A 478 32.56 61.29 -62.91
N GLU A 479 31.26 61.15 -62.64
CA GLU A 479 30.38 62.30 -62.38
C GLU A 479 30.67 62.95 -61.01
N GLU A 480 30.98 62.15 -59.97
CA GLU A 480 31.35 62.61 -58.61
C GLU A 480 32.45 61.71 -57.97
N SER A 481 32.44 61.50 -56.65
CA SER A 481 33.48 60.78 -55.91
C SER A 481 33.61 59.31 -56.32
N VAL A 482 34.85 58.80 -56.30
CA VAL A 482 35.20 57.42 -56.71
C VAL A 482 35.48 56.46 -55.54
N GLN A 483 35.01 56.80 -54.33
CA GLN A 483 35.13 55.94 -53.15
C GLN A 483 33.78 55.29 -52.84
N ILE A 484 33.76 53.96 -52.73
CA ILE A 484 32.56 53.17 -52.41
C ILE A 484 32.75 52.41 -51.11
N THR A 485 31.66 52.16 -50.40
CA THR A 485 31.68 51.49 -49.09
C THR A 485 30.72 50.31 -49.09
N CYS A 486 31.16 49.18 -48.54
CA CYS A 486 30.33 48.00 -48.35
C CYS A 486 29.37 48.22 -47.17
N ASP A 487 28.07 48.08 -47.38
CA ASP A 487 27.07 48.21 -46.32
C ASP A 487 26.87 46.88 -45.54
N PRO A 488 26.14 46.89 -44.41
CA PRO A 488 25.87 45.70 -43.62
C PRO A 488 25.05 44.61 -44.33
N GLU A 489 24.39 44.96 -45.43
CA GLU A 489 23.59 44.06 -46.26
C GLU A 489 24.41 43.41 -47.39
N GLY A 490 25.74 43.60 -47.40
CA GLY A 490 26.63 43.03 -48.42
C GLY A 490 26.57 43.75 -49.76
N GLN A 491 26.10 45.00 -49.80
CA GLN A 491 25.98 45.81 -51.01
C GLN A 491 26.93 47.01 -51.03
N TRP A 492 27.52 47.27 -52.19
CA TRP A 492 28.34 48.47 -52.39
C TRP A 492 27.47 49.72 -52.55
N ARG A 493 27.70 50.70 -51.68
CA ARG A 493 27.07 52.02 -51.75
C ARG A 493 28.01 53.04 -52.42
N GLY A 494 27.41 53.93 -53.21
CA GLY A 494 28.10 55.05 -53.86
C GLY A 494 28.75 54.74 -55.21
N ILE A 495 28.39 53.63 -55.88
CA ILE A 495 28.90 53.29 -57.22
C ILE A 495 28.47 54.37 -58.24
N GLN A 496 29.42 54.91 -59.00
CA GLN A 496 29.18 55.83 -60.11
C GLN A 496 29.74 55.24 -61.42
N GLN A 497 29.16 55.63 -62.57
CA GLN A 497 29.60 55.14 -63.88
C GLN A 497 30.64 56.09 -64.50
N CYS A 498 31.65 55.54 -65.18
CA CYS A 498 32.62 56.31 -65.95
C CYS A 498 32.05 56.63 -67.34
N VAL A 499 31.90 57.92 -67.70
CA VAL A 499 31.27 58.38 -68.95
C VAL A 499 32.27 58.91 -69.99
N LYS A 500 32.02 58.66 -71.28
CA LYS A 500 32.97 58.88 -72.40
C LYS A 500 33.07 60.35 -72.84
N ILE A 501 34.28 60.82 -73.15
CA ILE A 501 34.56 62.18 -73.66
C ILE A 501 34.32 62.24 -75.19
N SER A 502 33.47 63.14 -75.73
CA SER A 502 33.12 63.26 -77.17
C SER A 502 33.83 64.42 -77.93
N LYS A 503 34.10 64.23 -79.24
CA LYS A 503 35.04 64.96 -80.17
C LYS A 503 34.54 66.32 -80.73
N LEU A 504 35.51 67.17 -81.16
CA LEU A 504 35.43 68.58 -81.60
C LEU A 504 35.33 68.76 -83.15
N CYS A 505 34.65 69.82 -83.64
CA CYS A 505 34.40 70.15 -85.07
C CYS A 505 35.66 70.55 -85.87
N ARG A 506 36.38 69.58 -86.44
CA ARG A 506 37.65 69.85 -87.16
C ARG A 506 37.74 69.32 -88.59
N GLU A 507 36.73 68.61 -89.11
CA GLU A 507 36.76 67.99 -90.44
C GLU A 507 35.41 68.13 -91.18
N SER A 508 34.97 69.37 -91.46
CA SER A 508 33.78 69.62 -92.29
C SER A 508 34.20 70.13 -93.68
N PHE A 509 33.66 69.53 -94.76
CA PHE A 509 33.92 69.89 -96.16
C PHE A 509 32.66 70.53 -96.76
N LEU A 510 32.80 71.62 -97.53
CA LEU A 510 31.70 72.32 -98.20
C LEU A 510 31.96 72.37 -99.70
N GLU A 511 31.10 71.74 -100.50
CA GLU A 511 31.15 71.84 -101.96
C GLU A 511 30.61 73.20 -102.44
N ASN A 512 31.31 73.81 -103.41
CA ASN A 512 30.96 75.10 -104.02
C ASN A 512 30.86 76.25 -103.00
N GLY A 513 31.76 76.26 -102.01
CA GLY A 513 31.87 77.31 -101.00
C GLY A 513 33.11 77.21 -100.11
N PHE A 514 33.23 78.16 -99.18
CA PHE A 514 34.35 78.26 -98.24
C PHE A 514 33.83 78.27 -96.80
N ILE A 515 34.54 77.55 -95.93
CA ILE A 515 34.30 77.56 -94.48
C ILE A 515 35.39 78.40 -93.80
N HIS A 516 34.96 79.30 -92.93
CA HIS A 516 35.79 80.06 -92.01
C HIS A 516 35.51 79.62 -90.56
N ILE A 517 36.54 79.16 -89.87
CA ILE A 517 36.47 78.76 -88.46
C ILE A 517 37.13 79.85 -87.62
N ASP A 518 36.40 80.40 -86.66
CA ASP A 518 36.97 81.36 -85.70
C ASP A 518 37.98 80.63 -84.78
N PRO A 519 39.26 81.04 -84.74
CA PRO A 519 40.27 80.42 -83.88
C PRO A 519 39.93 80.47 -82.38
N SER A 520 39.12 81.44 -81.98
CA SER A 520 38.74 81.76 -80.60
C SER A 520 37.60 80.87 -80.10
N ASN A 521 36.73 80.41 -81.01
CA ASN A 521 35.55 79.62 -80.70
C ASN A 521 35.38 78.48 -81.72
N LYS A 522 35.88 77.29 -81.37
CA LYS A 522 35.82 76.08 -82.22
C LYS A 522 34.45 75.40 -82.24
N GLU A 523 33.45 76.01 -81.61
CA GLU A 523 32.09 75.50 -81.54
C GLU A 523 31.16 76.14 -82.58
N GLU A 524 31.61 77.10 -83.39
CA GLU A 524 30.82 77.64 -84.49
C GLU A 524 31.65 77.80 -85.76
N ILE A 525 31.12 77.33 -86.89
CA ILE A 525 31.73 77.52 -88.20
C ILE A 525 30.87 78.47 -89.04
N PHE A 526 31.52 79.37 -89.76
CA PHE A 526 30.87 80.29 -90.71
C PHE A 526 31.17 79.81 -92.13
N TYR A 527 30.22 79.92 -93.04
CA TYR A 527 30.43 79.54 -94.43
C TYR A 527 29.74 80.46 -95.44
N SER A 528 30.34 80.56 -96.62
CA SER A 528 29.81 81.31 -97.78
C SER A 528 29.98 80.48 -99.05
N CYS A 529 29.20 80.76 -100.10
CA CYS A 529 29.19 79.98 -101.34
C CYS A 529 29.91 80.69 -102.50
N ASP A 530 30.36 79.91 -103.48
CA ASP A 530 31.00 80.37 -104.71
C ASP A 530 30.02 81.14 -105.63
N PRO A 531 30.50 81.98 -106.56
CA PRO A 531 29.64 82.70 -107.50
C PRO A 531 28.71 81.76 -108.30
N GLY A 532 27.41 82.08 -108.35
CA GLY A 532 26.38 81.22 -108.93
C GLY A 532 25.74 80.24 -107.94
N TYR A 533 26.24 80.19 -106.70
CA TYR A 533 25.67 79.42 -105.59
C TYR A 533 25.35 80.33 -104.39
N LYS A 534 24.37 79.93 -103.59
CA LYS A 534 23.99 80.57 -102.32
C LYS A 534 23.82 79.53 -101.20
N PRO A 535 24.00 79.91 -99.92
CA PRO A 535 23.67 79.04 -98.80
C PRO A 535 22.23 78.56 -98.86
N PHE A 536 21.97 77.30 -98.47
CA PHE A 536 20.59 76.80 -98.43
C PHE A 536 19.68 77.65 -97.54
N SER A 537 20.20 78.27 -96.48
CA SER A 537 19.42 79.21 -95.64
C SER A 537 18.86 80.42 -96.40
N GLY A 538 19.36 80.71 -97.61
CA GLY A 538 18.94 81.83 -98.45
C GLY A 538 19.61 83.17 -98.13
N ASN A 539 20.50 83.22 -97.13
CA ASN A 539 21.27 84.41 -96.75
C ASN A 539 22.60 84.49 -97.53
N TRP A 540 23.29 85.64 -97.48
CA TRP A 540 24.63 85.82 -98.08
C TRP A 540 25.71 84.90 -97.45
N TRP A 541 25.54 84.52 -96.18
CA TRP A 541 26.41 83.63 -95.43
C TRP A 541 25.58 82.78 -94.45
N GLY A 542 26.13 81.67 -93.97
CA GLY A 542 25.52 80.83 -92.93
C GLY A 542 26.49 80.53 -91.79
N SER A 543 25.96 80.16 -90.61
CA SER A 543 26.74 79.57 -89.52
C SER A 543 26.12 78.29 -89.00
N VAL A 544 26.97 77.41 -88.47
CA VAL A 544 26.57 76.15 -87.83
C VAL A 544 27.28 76.05 -86.48
N THR A 545 26.51 75.83 -85.40
CA THR A 545 27.04 75.66 -84.04
C THR A 545 27.12 74.18 -83.66
N CYS A 546 28.31 73.74 -83.26
CA CYS A 546 28.62 72.40 -82.77
C CYS A 546 28.54 72.35 -81.23
N ARG A 547 27.44 71.86 -80.65
CA ARG A 547 27.33 71.62 -79.19
C ARG A 547 27.18 70.14 -78.85
N LYS A 548 27.63 69.76 -77.64
CA LYS A 548 27.43 68.43 -77.04
C LYS A 548 25.95 68.04 -77.08
N GLY A 549 25.60 66.99 -77.84
CA GLY A 549 24.30 66.34 -77.78
C GLY A 549 23.18 66.95 -78.64
N SER A 550 23.44 67.95 -79.50
CA SER A 550 22.47 68.47 -80.48
C SER A 550 22.70 67.90 -81.89
N GLN A 551 21.62 67.64 -82.65
CA GLN A 551 21.69 67.20 -84.05
C GLN A 551 22.49 68.20 -84.90
N PHE A 552 23.53 67.71 -85.57
CA PHE A 552 24.42 68.49 -86.42
C PHE A 552 23.79 68.64 -87.83
N GLU A 553 23.48 69.88 -88.25
CA GLU A 553 23.06 70.18 -89.64
C GLU A 553 24.28 70.61 -90.46
N GLU A 554 24.59 69.87 -91.53
CA GLU A 554 25.76 70.14 -92.38
C GLU A 554 25.58 71.42 -93.24
N PRO A 555 26.62 72.26 -93.38
CA PRO A 555 26.58 73.44 -94.24
C PRO A 555 26.47 73.01 -95.72
N ARG A 556 25.58 73.67 -96.50
CA ARG A 556 25.35 73.33 -97.91
C ARG A 556 25.11 74.56 -98.80
N CYS A 557 25.71 74.55 -99.98
CA CYS A 557 25.55 75.54 -101.04
C CYS A 557 24.68 74.98 -102.17
N ILE A 558 23.67 75.74 -102.59
CA ILE A 558 22.75 75.40 -103.69
C ILE A 558 22.87 76.43 -104.81
N ARG A 559 22.47 76.10 -106.05
CA ARG A 559 22.54 77.08 -107.15
C ARG A 559 21.63 78.27 -106.89
N GLU A 560 21.96 79.44 -107.43
CA GLU A 560 21.17 80.66 -107.20
C GLU A 560 19.71 80.52 -107.66
N GLU A 561 19.45 79.79 -108.75
CA GLU A 561 18.11 79.47 -109.25
C GLU A 561 17.33 78.46 -108.39
N GLU A 562 17.99 77.71 -107.51
CA GLU A 562 17.34 76.70 -106.66
C GLU A 562 16.68 77.32 -105.43
N CYS A 563 15.57 76.75 -105.00
CA CYS A 563 14.81 77.23 -103.86
C CYS A 563 15.45 76.73 -102.56
N GLY A 564 15.93 77.68 -101.74
CA GLY A 564 16.50 77.38 -100.42
C GLY A 564 15.43 77.14 -99.35
N ALA A 565 15.86 77.20 -98.10
CA ALA A 565 15.02 77.14 -96.92
C ALA A 565 13.81 78.06 -97.05
N LEU A 566 12.66 77.59 -96.56
CA LEU A 566 11.45 78.39 -96.50
C LEU A 566 11.72 79.66 -95.67
N PRO A 567 11.28 80.84 -96.13
CA PRO A 567 11.43 82.07 -95.36
C PRO A 567 10.62 81.98 -94.06
N SER A 568 11.08 82.62 -93.00
CA SER A 568 10.29 82.75 -91.77
C SER A 568 9.08 83.66 -92.02
N VAL A 569 7.88 83.23 -91.62
CA VAL A 569 6.67 84.06 -91.61
C VAL A 569 6.33 84.46 -90.17
N HIS A 570 6.06 85.74 -89.93
CA HIS A 570 5.60 86.20 -88.62
C HIS A 570 4.12 85.83 -88.42
N HIS A 571 3.78 85.29 -87.24
CA HIS A 571 2.42 84.83 -86.89
C HIS A 571 1.87 83.76 -87.83
N GLY A 572 2.72 82.80 -88.21
CA GLY A 572 2.34 81.62 -88.97
C GLY A 572 3.50 80.66 -89.17
N LYS A 573 3.25 79.61 -89.94
CA LYS A 573 4.23 78.63 -90.39
C LYS A 573 4.06 78.35 -91.88
N LEU A 574 5.16 78.00 -92.54
CA LEU A 574 5.16 77.54 -93.91
C LEU A 574 5.45 76.05 -93.97
N THR A 575 4.76 75.35 -94.86
CA THR A 575 5.00 73.94 -95.13
C THR A 575 5.23 73.74 -96.62
N LEU A 576 6.36 73.14 -96.99
CA LEU A 576 6.66 72.81 -98.38
C LEU A 576 5.61 71.86 -98.92
N ARG A 577 5.00 72.22 -100.05
CA ARG A 577 4.08 71.36 -100.78
C ARG A 577 4.81 70.60 -101.88
N ASP A 578 5.67 71.31 -102.61
CA ASP A 578 6.60 70.78 -103.61
C ASP A 578 7.85 71.71 -103.67
N PRO A 579 8.90 71.38 -104.44
CA PRO A 579 10.17 72.14 -104.42
C PRO A 579 10.05 73.63 -104.78
N GLU A 580 8.96 74.05 -105.42
CA GLU A 580 8.75 75.43 -105.87
C GLU A 580 7.52 76.09 -105.24
N THR A 581 6.73 75.39 -104.43
CA THR A 581 5.54 75.95 -103.76
C THR A 581 5.41 75.54 -102.29
N ALA A 582 4.98 76.47 -101.45
CA ALA A 582 4.78 76.25 -100.02
C ALA A 582 3.45 76.83 -99.54
N ASP A 583 2.74 76.08 -98.71
CA ASP A 583 1.46 76.50 -98.13
C ASP A 583 1.70 77.40 -96.92
N VAL A 584 0.89 78.46 -96.79
CA VAL A 584 0.96 79.43 -95.71
C VAL A 584 -0.14 79.13 -94.69
N GLU A 585 0.25 78.80 -93.47
CA GLU A 585 -0.66 78.56 -92.36
C GLU A 585 -0.45 79.65 -91.29
N CYS A 586 -1.39 80.57 -91.15
CA CYS A 586 -1.29 81.65 -90.16
C CYS A 586 -1.78 81.18 -88.79
N ASP A 587 -1.18 81.73 -87.73
CA ASP A 587 -1.61 81.50 -86.35
C ASP A 587 -3.07 82.01 -86.14
N PRO A 588 -3.82 81.46 -85.16
CA PRO A 588 -5.21 81.85 -84.92
C PRO A 588 -5.37 83.37 -84.71
N GLY A 589 -6.25 83.99 -85.48
CA GLY A 589 -6.50 85.44 -85.46
C GLY A 589 -5.82 86.23 -86.58
N PHE A 590 -4.97 85.59 -87.39
CA PHE A 590 -4.33 86.19 -88.57
C PHE A 590 -4.79 85.48 -89.84
N MET A 591 -4.98 86.22 -90.94
CA MET A 591 -5.27 85.66 -92.26
C MET A 591 -4.19 86.05 -93.26
N SER A 592 -3.82 85.11 -94.14
CA SER A 592 -2.94 85.42 -95.26
C SER A 592 -3.74 85.91 -96.46
N THR A 593 -3.17 86.87 -97.19
CA THR A 593 -3.69 87.29 -98.50
C THR A 593 -3.52 86.19 -99.57
N ASN A 594 -2.50 85.34 -99.44
CA ASN A 594 -2.24 84.21 -100.34
C ASN A 594 -2.11 82.92 -99.52
N ARG A 595 -2.87 81.88 -99.88
CA ARG A 595 -2.83 80.57 -99.18
C ARG A 595 -1.55 79.77 -99.44
N SER A 596 -0.78 80.16 -100.45
CA SER A 596 0.51 79.54 -100.79
C SER A 596 1.44 80.60 -101.38
N ILE A 597 2.75 80.40 -101.21
CA ILE A 597 3.81 81.18 -101.86
C ILE A 597 4.52 80.31 -102.89
N LYS A 598 4.99 80.94 -103.97
CA LYS A 598 5.84 80.27 -104.96
C LYS A 598 7.28 80.76 -104.89
N CYS A 599 8.20 79.88 -105.22
CA CYS A 599 9.58 80.21 -105.47
C CYS A 599 9.77 80.39 -106.98
N THR A 600 10.26 81.56 -107.39
CA THR A 600 10.58 81.82 -108.79
C THR A 600 12.01 82.31 -108.90
N ASN A 601 12.82 81.66 -109.74
CA ASN A 601 14.24 81.97 -109.92
C ASN A 601 15.02 82.02 -108.59
N GLY A 602 14.79 81.00 -107.74
CA GLY A 602 15.44 80.84 -106.44
C GLY A 602 15.02 81.81 -105.34
N ARG A 603 13.98 82.65 -105.55
CA ARG A 603 13.44 83.52 -104.50
C ARG A 603 11.99 83.17 -104.19
N TRP A 604 11.73 82.87 -102.91
CA TRP A 604 10.39 82.71 -102.37
C TRP A 604 9.65 84.05 -102.34
N GLU A 605 8.38 84.04 -102.76
CA GLU A 605 7.46 85.16 -102.51
C GLU A 605 7.35 85.43 -101.00
N LYS A 606 7.22 86.70 -100.60
CA LYS A 606 7.14 87.07 -99.19
C LYS A 606 5.76 86.70 -98.62
N PRO A 607 5.66 85.76 -97.67
CA PRO A 607 4.40 85.45 -97.03
C PRO A 607 4.03 86.57 -96.05
N VAL A 608 2.74 86.91 -95.96
CA VAL A 608 2.23 87.88 -94.99
C VAL A 608 0.98 87.29 -94.32
N CYS A 609 1.02 87.17 -92.99
CA CYS A 609 -0.13 86.93 -92.14
C CYS A 609 -0.48 88.25 -91.45
N LYS A 610 -1.70 88.77 -91.67
CA LYS A 610 -2.18 90.02 -91.05
C LYS A 610 -3.37 89.72 -90.14
N GLY A 611 -3.39 90.36 -88.97
CA GLY A 611 -4.46 90.26 -87.97
C GLY A 611 -5.63 91.16 -88.27
#